data_AF-A0A2D6MC61-F1
#
_entry.id   AF-A0A2D6MC61-F1
#
_cell.length_a   1.000
_cell.length_b   1.000
_cell.length_c   1.000
_cell.angle_alpha   90.00
_cell.angle_beta   90.00
_cell.angle_gamma   90.00
#
_symmetry.space_group_name_H-M   'P 1'
#
loop_
_entity.id
_entity.type
_entity.pdbx_description
1 polymer ?
#
loop_
_entity_poly.entity_id
_entity_poly.type
_entity_poly.pdbx_seq_one_letter_code
_entity_poly.pdbx_strand_id
1 'polypeptide(L)'
;MINGEKVMSILTNLFSGGAADLVKSVGGVIDNLHTSKEEKLEAEQKIQQLISNHQAKMEQNITDRWSVDMKSDSWLSKNVRPLVLIFLVVCTMLMIFIDAGTIQFTVEEKWTDLLQLVLITVIGAYFGGRSLEKTKK
;
A
#
# COMPACT_ATOMS: atom_id res chain seq x y z
N MET A 1 1.77 4.52 27.15
CA MET A 1 1.24 3.30 26.51
C MET A 1 0.65 3.72 25.18
N ILE A 2 1.25 3.29 24.08
CA ILE A 2 0.86 3.73 22.73
C ILE A 2 -0.31 2.87 22.25
N ASN A 3 -1.34 3.50 21.67
CA ASN A 3 -2.66 2.89 21.48
C ASN A 3 -2.76 2.14 20.13
N GLY A 4 -2.36 0.86 20.12
CA GLY A 4 -2.31 0.03 18.91
C GLY A 4 -3.62 -0.08 18.11
N GLU A 5 -4.76 0.14 18.76
CA GLU A 5 -6.09 0.17 18.12
C GLU A 5 -6.23 1.30 17.10
N LYS A 6 -5.67 2.48 17.40
CA LYS A 6 -5.74 3.66 16.54
C LYS A 6 -4.96 3.46 15.25
N VAL A 7 -3.78 2.85 15.34
CA VAL A 7 -2.95 2.51 14.18
C VAL A 7 -3.64 1.48 13.29
N MET A 8 -4.26 0.45 13.89
CA MET A 8 -4.98 -0.58 13.15
C MET A 8 -6.23 -0.04 12.42
N SER A 9 -6.93 0.91 13.03
CA SER A 9 -8.06 1.62 12.41
C SER A 9 -7.63 2.43 11.18
N ILE A 10 -6.53 3.17 11.27
CA ILE A 10 -5.98 3.95 10.13
C ILE A 10 -5.58 3.04 8.97
N LEU A 11 -4.94 1.89 9.25
CA LEU A 11 -4.57 0.91 8.23
C LEU A 11 -5.81 0.32 7.54
N THR A 12 -6.84 -0.04 8.32
CA THR A 12 -8.09 -0.64 7.79
C THR A 12 -8.84 0.31 6.86
N ASN A 13 -8.87 1.61 7.18
CA ASN A 13 -9.52 2.62 6.36
C ASN A 13 -8.76 2.90 5.05
N LEU A 14 -7.44 2.75 5.02
CA LEU A 14 -6.62 2.99 3.83
C LEU A 14 -6.73 1.85 2.80
N PHE A 15 -6.88 0.60 3.24
CA PHE A 15 -6.87 -0.58 2.35
C PHE A 15 -8.27 -1.04 1.88
N SER A 16 -9.37 -0.49 2.41
CA SER A 16 -10.73 -1.02 2.14
C SER A 16 -11.50 -0.34 0.99
N GLY A 17 -11.06 0.81 0.47
CA GLY A 17 -11.92 1.66 -0.38
C GLY A 17 -11.95 1.41 -1.91
N GLY A 18 -11.10 0.56 -2.48
CA GLY A 18 -10.88 0.55 -3.94
C GLY A 18 -11.67 -0.49 -4.75
N ALA A 19 -11.70 -1.74 -4.29
CA ALA A 19 -12.13 -2.87 -5.11
C ALA A 19 -13.61 -3.26 -4.90
N ALA A 20 -14.15 -3.08 -3.70
CA ALA A 20 -15.51 -3.49 -3.35
C ALA A 20 -16.58 -2.61 -4.02
N ASP A 21 -16.32 -1.31 -4.15
CA ASP A 21 -17.27 -0.35 -4.71
C ASP A 21 -17.44 -0.50 -6.23
N LEU A 22 -16.37 -0.83 -6.96
CA LEU A 22 -16.43 -1.05 -8.40
C LEU A 22 -17.26 -2.29 -8.77
N VAL A 23 -17.09 -3.40 -8.03
CA VAL A 23 -17.89 -4.63 -8.24
C VAL A 23 -19.36 -4.38 -7.96
N LYS A 24 -19.67 -3.61 -6.89
CA LYS A 24 -21.04 -3.26 -6.51
C LYS A 24 -21.72 -2.32 -7.51
N SER A 25 -20.98 -1.34 -8.05
CA SER A 25 -21.48 -0.43 -9.07
C SER A 25 -21.75 -1.12 -10.41
N VAL A 26 -20.91 -2.08 -10.82
CA VAL A 26 -21.11 -2.83 -12.07
C VAL A 26 -22.32 -3.77 -11.96
N GLY A 27 -22.49 -4.47 -10.82
CA GLY A 27 -23.66 -5.34 -10.61
C GLY A 27 -25.00 -4.58 -10.67
N GLY A 28 -25.07 -3.39 -10.08
CA GLY A 28 -26.30 -2.57 -10.09
C GLY A 28 -26.71 -2.01 -11.46
N VAL A 29 -25.77 -1.80 -12.39
CA VAL A 29 -26.08 -1.33 -13.75
C VAL A 29 -26.65 -2.45 -14.61
N ILE A 30 -26.14 -3.67 -14.44
CA ILE A 30 -26.54 -4.81 -15.26
C ILE A 30 -27.88 -5.37 -14.77
N ASP A 31 -28.16 -5.27 -13.47
CA ASP A 31 -29.49 -5.56 -12.88
C ASP A 31 -30.64 -4.69 -13.44
N ASN A 32 -30.35 -3.48 -13.92
CA ASN A 32 -31.36 -2.56 -14.46
C ASN A 32 -31.70 -2.79 -15.95
N LEU A 33 -31.08 -3.75 -16.63
CA LEU A 33 -31.39 -4.08 -18.03
C LEU A 33 -32.48 -5.17 -18.09
N HIS A 34 -33.62 -4.87 -18.72
CA HIS A 34 -34.68 -5.84 -19.04
C HIS A 34 -34.30 -6.71 -20.25
N THR A 35 -33.45 -7.72 -20.03
CA THR A 35 -32.96 -8.66 -21.05
C THR A 35 -33.04 -10.11 -20.52
N SER A 36 -32.92 -11.11 -21.41
CA SER A 36 -32.90 -12.52 -21.02
C SER A 36 -31.71 -12.82 -20.10
N LYS A 37 -31.86 -13.80 -19.20
CA LYS A 37 -30.81 -14.16 -18.23
C LYS A 37 -29.49 -14.56 -18.90
N GLU A 38 -29.56 -15.20 -20.06
CA GLU A 38 -28.39 -15.60 -20.87
C GLU A 38 -27.65 -14.38 -21.42
N GLU A 39 -28.34 -13.44 -22.05
CA GLU A 39 -27.74 -12.22 -22.63
C GLU A 39 -27.15 -11.31 -21.54
N LYS A 40 -27.80 -11.24 -20.37
CA LYS A 40 -27.29 -10.51 -19.21
C LYS A 40 -25.99 -11.11 -18.69
N LEU A 41 -25.92 -12.44 -18.57
CA LEU A 41 -24.73 -13.15 -18.12
C LEU A 41 -23.56 -12.98 -19.11
N GLU A 42 -23.83 -13.05 -20.42
CA GLU A 42 -22.81 -12.79 -21.45
C GLU A 42 -22.31 -11.34 -21.44
N ALA A 43 -23.21 -10.37 -21.19
CA ALA A 43 -22.85 -8.97 -21.04
C ALA A 43 -22.00 -8.73 -19.79
N GLU A 44 -22.38 -9.31 -18.65
CA GLU A 44 -21.58 -9.31 -17.41
C GLU A 44 -20.17 -9.87 -17.65
N GLN A 45 -20.07 -11.03 -18.31
CA GLN A 45 -18.80 -11.66 -18.61
C GLN A 45 -17.94 -10.81 -19.56
N LYS A 46 -18.51 -10.25 -20.64
CA LYS A 46 -17.77 -9.36 -21.55
C LYS A 46 -17.32 -8.08 -20.85
N ILE A 47 -18.16 -7.47 -20.01
CA ILE A 47 -17.80 -6.27 -19.25
C ILE A 47 -16.69 -6.60 -18.24
N GLN A 48 -16.82 -7.70 -17.49
CA GLN A 48 -15.77 -8.17 -16.58
C GLN A 48 -14.46 -8.45 -17.31
N GLN A 49 -14.51 -9.08 -18.48
CA GLN A 49 -13.34 -9.35 -19.31
C GLN A 49 -12.69 -8.05 -19.82
N LEU A 50 -13.49 -7.08 -20.27
CA LEU A 50 -12.99 -5.77 -20.70
C LEU A 50 -12.35 -5.00 -19.54
N ILE A 51 -12.98 -5.01 -18.36
CA ILE A 51 -12.44 -4.39 -17.13
C ILE A 51 -11.14 -5.07 -16.73
N SER A 52 -11.09 -6.40 -16.72
CA SER A 52 -9.90 -7.17 -16.37
C SER A 52 -8.74 -6.92 -17.34
N ASN A 53 -9.02 -6.93 -18.65
CA ASN A 53 -8.03 -6.61 -19.68
C ASN A 53 -7.53 -5.16 -19.56
N HIS A 54 -8.42 -4.22 -19.24
CA HIS A 54 -8.04 -2.82 -19.02
C HIS A 54 -7.17 -2.66 -17.78
N GLN A 55 -7.51 -3.31 -16.67
CA GLN A 55 -6.70 -3.33 -15.45
C GLN A 55 -5.32 -3.94 -15.71
N ALA A 56 -5.25 -5.09 -16.39
CA ALA A 56 -3.97 -5.73 -16.75
C ALA A 56 -3.09 -4.82 -17.61
N LYS A 57 -3.68 -4.12 -18.59
CA LYS A 57 -2.95 -3.16 -19.42
C LYS A 57 -2.50 -1.92 -18.63
N MET A 58 -3.32 -1.45 -17.69
CA MET A 58 -2.92 -0.37 -16.78
C MET A 58 -1.77 -0.79 -15.87
N GLU A 59 -1.84 -1.98 -15.27
CA GLU A 59 -0.77 -2.55 -14.45
C GLU A 59 0.53 -2.72 -15.24
N GLN A 60 0.44 -3.15 -16.50
CA GLN A 60 1.59 -3.24 -17.39
C GLN A 60 2.21 -1.86 -17.64
N ASN A 61 1.41 -0.84 -17.94
CA ASN A 61 1.90 0.54 -18.13
C ASN A 61 2.54 1.12 -16.85
N ILE A 62 2.00 0.79 -15.67
CA ILE A 62 2.58 1.19 -14.38
C ILE A 62 3.92 0.48 -14.18
N THR A 63 3.98 -0.83 -14.47
CA THR A 63 5.20 -1.64 -14.37
C THR A 63 6.27 -1.14 -15.33
N ASP A 64 5.92 -0.82 -16.56
CA ASP A 64 6.84 -0.28 -17.56
C ASP A 64 7.39 1.09 -17.13
N ARG A 65 6.53 1.96 -16.60
CA ARG A 65 6.97 3.24 -16.01
C ARG A 65 7.94 3.04 -14.85
N TRP A 66 7.61 2.15 -13.92
CA TRP A 66 8.49 1.85 -12.79
C TRP A 66 9.80 1.21 -13.24
N SER A 67 9.78 0.34 -14.25
CA SER A 67 10.96 -0.27 -14.85
C SER A 67 11.88 0.78 -15.49
N VAL A 68 11.30 1.76 -16.19
CA VAL A 68 12.04 2.89 -16.76
C VAL A 68 12.63 3.79 -15.67
N ASP A 69 11.89 4.09 -14.61
CA ASP A 69 12.39 4.88 -13.47
C ASP A 69 13.50 4.15 -12.70
N MET A 70 13.41 2.82 -12.57
CA MET A 70 14.44 2.00 -11.93
C MET A 70 15.71 1.82 -12.78
N LYS A 71 15.66 2.16 -14.08
CA LYS A 71 16.83 2.14 -14.99
C LYS A 71 17.81 3.30 -14.76
N SER A 72 17.48 4.26 -13.89
CA SER A 72 18.46 5.15 -13.29
C SER A 72 19.43 4.33 -12.43
N ASP A 73 20.48 3.80 -13.05
CA ASP A 73 21.47 2.86 -12.51
C ASP A 73 22.37 3.39 -11.37
N SER A 74 21.92 4.40 -10.62
CA SER A 74 22.70 4.97 -9.52
C SER A 74 22.77 4.00 -8.33
N TRP A 75 23.93 3.94 -7.66
CA TRP A 75 24.10 3.17 -6.43
C TRP A 75 23.08 3.59 -5.36
N LEU A 76 22.76 4.88 -5.29
CA LEU A 76 21.79 5.42 -4.35
C LEU A 76 20.38 4.88 -4.62
N SER A 77 19.95 4.82 -5.88
CA SER A 77 18.64 4.26 -6.26
C SER A 77 18.51 2.78 -5.88
N LYS A 78 19.59 2.00 -5.99
CA LYS A 78 19.63 0.59 -5.60
C LYS A 78 19.58 0.39 -4.08
N ASN A 79 20.13 1.34 -3.31
CA ASN A 79 20.27 1.23 -1.86
C ASN A 79 19.31 2.14 -1.07
N VAL A 80 18.47 2.96 -1.72
CA VAL A 80 17.55 3.88 -1.04
C VAL A 80 16.66 3.14 -0.05
N ARG A 81 16.19 1.94 -0.41
CA ARG A 81 15.31 1.14 0.42
C ARG A 81 15.98 0.72 1.75
N PRO A 82 17.12 0.00 1.76
CA PRO A 82 17.81 -0.29 3.02
C PRO A 82 18.31 0.97 3.76
N LEU A 83 18.70 2.03 3.05
CA LEU A 83 19.16 3.29 3.68
C LEU A 83 18.04 3.98 4.47
N VAL A 84 16.81 4.00 3.93
CA VAL A 84 15.65 4.55 4.65
C VAL A 84 15.34 3.74 5.91
N LEU A 85 15.46 2.41 5.90
CA LEU A 85 15.29 1.61 7.12
C LEU A 85 16.33 1.97 8.19
N ILE A 86 17.61 2.04 7.81
CA ILE A 86 18.69 2.40 8.73
C ILE A 86 18.45 3.79 9.30
N PHE A 87 18.09 4.75 8.45
CA PHE A 87 17.75 6.11 8.88
C PHE A 87 16.62 6.14 9.90
N LEU A 88 15.51 5.46 9.64
CA LEU A 88 14.37 5.40 10.58
C LEU A 88 14.75 4.76 11.91
N VAL A 89 15.58 3.70 11.90
CA VAL A 89 16.06 3.05 13.14
C VAL A 89 16.95 4.01 13.94
N VAL A 90 17.87 4.72 13.29
CA VAL A 90 18.74 5.71 13.94
C VAL A 90 17.92 6.86 14.54
N CYS A 91 16.96 7.42 13.79
CA CYS A 91 16.05 8.45 14.32
C CYS A 91 15.28 7.97 15.56
N THR A 92 14.81 6.73 15.54
CA THR A 92 14.10 6.14 16.69
C THR A 92 15.05 5.97 17.88
N MET A 93 16.29 5.55 17.64
CA MET A 93 17.30 5.40 18.69
C MET A 93 17.68 6.75 19.31
N LEU A 94 17.77 7.82 18.51
CA LEU A 94 17.97 9.19 18.99
C LEU A 94 16.80 9.68 19.87
N MET A 95 15.55 9.40 19.47
CA MET A 95 14.39 9.74 20.29
C MET A 95 14.39 9.05 21.65
N ILE A 96 14.83 7.79 21.71
CA ILE A 96 14.97 7.06 23.00
C ILE A 96 16.01 7.75 23.89
N PHE A 97 17.14 8.23 23.35
CA PHE A 97 18.13 8.96 24.14
C PHE A 97 17.61 10.32 24.64
N ILE A 98 16.81 11.02 23.83
CA ILE A 98 16.18 12.29 24.23
C ILE A 98 15.17 12.05 25.38
N ASP A 99 14.35 11.00 25.26
CA ASP A 99 13.36 10.61 26.27
C ASP A 99 14.00 10.07 27.57
N ALA A 100 15.08 9.28 27.44
CA ALA A 100 15.78 8.66 28.57
C ALA A 100 16.70 9.61 29.36
N GLY A 101 17.11 10.75 28.79
CA GLY A 101 17.84 11.77 29.53
C GLY A 101 18.78 12.60 28.68
N THR A 102 18.49 13.91 28.61
CA THR A 102 19.44 15.05 28.54
C THR A 102 18.70 16.37 28.26
N ILE A 103 17.47 16.32 27.72
CA ILE A 103 16.66 17.50 27.34
C ILE A 103 15.19 17.26 27.74
N GLN A 104 14.53 18.21 28.41
CA GLN A 104 13.07 18.17 28.65
C GLN A 104 12.29 18.48 27.37
N PHE A 105 12.31 17.57 26.40
CA PHE A 105 11.56 17.70 25.15
C PHE A 105 10.42 16.68 25.13
N THR A 106 9.22 17.13 25.46
CA THR A 106 8.02 16.29 25.36
C THR A 106 7.58 16.20 23.89
N VAL A 107 7.69 15.03 23.30
CA VAL A 107 7.18 14.76 21.94
C VAL A 107 5.67 14.57 22.00
N GLU A 108 4.90 15.35 21.21
CA GLU A 108 3.45 15.18 21.15
C GLU A 108 3.06 13.80 20.58
N GLU A 109 1.94 13.24 21.06
CA GLU A 109 1.42 11.91 20.65
C GLU A 109 1.23 11.78 19.13
N LYS A 110 0.83 12.86 18.45
CA LYS A 110 0.66 12.85 16.98
C LYS A 110 1.95 12.52 16.23
N TRP A 111 3.11 12.90 16.77
CA TRP A 111 4.42 12.64 16.16
C TRP A 111 4.91 11.23 16.46
N THR A 112 4.64 10.70 17.65
CA THR A 112 4.93 9.31 17.99
C THR A 112 4.06 8.35 17.20
N ASP A 113 2.76 8.66 17.03
CA ASP A 113 1.81 7.90 16.22
C ASP A 113 2.24 7.89 14.75
N LEU A 114 2.62 9.05 14.21
CA LEU A 114 3.12 9.17 12.85
C LEU A 114 4.38 8.33 12.65
N LEU A 115 5.36 8.41 13.58
CA LEU A 115 6.57 7.61 13.49
C LEU A 115 6.25 6.11 13.53
N GLN A 116 5.36 5.67 14.43
CA GLN A 116 4.97 4.26 14.52
C GLN A 116 4.32 3.78 13.22
N LEU A 117 3.39 4.56 12.65
CA LEU A 117 2.75 4.22 11.38
C LEU A 117 3.79 4.09 10.26
N VAL A 118 4.73 5.03 10.17
CA VAL A 118 5.82 4.99 9.19
C VAL A 118 6.73 3.78 9.41
N LEU A 119 7.11 3.46 10.65
CA LEU A 119 7.95 2.30 10.95
C LEU A 119 7.28 0.98 10.55
N ILE A 120 6.03 0.76 10.96
CA ILE A 120 5.30 -0.47 10.66
C ILE A 120 5.09 -0.62 9.15
N THR A 121 4.71 0.46 8.46
CA THR A 121 4.47 0.43 7.01
C THR A 121 5.76 0.21 6.22
N VAL A 122 6.86 0.90 6.55
CA VAL A 122 8.14 0.78 5.83
C VAL A 122 8.81 -0.57 6.10
N ILE A 123 8.85 -1.03 7.36
CA ILE A 123 9.42 -2.34 7.71
C ILE A 123 8.57 -3.45 7.11
N GLY A 124 7.24 -3.36 7.23
CA GLY A 124 6.29 -4.31 6.64
C GLY A 124 6.42 -4.39 5.12
N ALA A 125 6.51 -3.26 4.43
CA ALA A 125 6.70 -3.23 2.98
C ALA A 125 8.07 -3.78 2.55
N TYR A 126 9.14 -3.48 3.29
CA TYR A 126 10.48 -3.98 3.00
C TYR A 126 10.59 -5.49 3.14
N PHE A 127 10.25 -6.02 4.31
CA PHE A 127 10.37 -7.44 4.60
C PHE A 127 9.23 -8.25 3.98
N GLY A 128 8.00 -7.73 3.96
CA GLY A 128 6.87 -8.36 3.27
C GLY A 128 7.10 -8.47 1.77
N GLY A 129 7.58 -7.41 1.12
CA GLY A 129 7.97 -7.44 -0.30
C GLY A 129 9.07 -8.46 -0.59
N ARG A 130 10.13 -8.48 0.24
CA ARG A 130 11.22 -9.48 0.14
C ARG A 130 10.75 -10.91 0.39
N SER A 131 9.73 -11.10 1.23
CA SER A 131 9.17 -12.43 1.52
C SER A 131 8.32 -12.95 0.36
N LEU A 132 7.48 -12.09 -0.24
CA LEU A 132 6.68 -12.41 -1.42
C LEU A 132 7.55 -12.64 -2.67
N GLU A 133 8.66 -11.94 -2.79
CA GLU A 133 9.66 -12.16 -3.86
C GLU A 133 10.29 -13.55 -3.79
N LYS A 134 10.40 -14.14 -2.58
CA LYS A 134 10.95 -15.48 -2.38
C LYS A 134 9.94 -16.60 -2.61
N THR A 135 8.64 -16.35 -2.42
CA THR A 135 7.60 -17.37 -2.64
C THR A 135 7.12 -17.45 -4.09
N LYS A 136 7.38 -16.41 -4.90
CA LYS A 136 7.12 -16.41 -6.36
C LYS A 136 8.31 -16.92 -7.20
N LYS A 137 9.46 -17.22 -6.59
CA LYS A 137 10.57 -17.94 -7.21
C LYS A 137 10.38 -19.44 -7.04
#